data_AF-W1XYH3-F1
#
_entry.id   AF-W1XYH3-F1
#
_cell.length_a   1.000
_cell.length_b   1.000
_cell.length_c   1.000
_cell.angle_alpha   90.00
_cell.angle_beta   90.00
_cell.angle_gamma   90.00
#
_symmetry.space_group_name_H-M   'P 1'
#
loop_
_entity.id
_entity.type
_entity.pdbx_description
1 polymer ?
#
loop_
_entity_poly.entity_id
_entity_poly.type
_entity_poly.pdbx_seq_one_letter_code
_entity_poly.pdbx_strand_id
1 'polypeptide(L)' 'HDQGLFGIVQGAGFEDLRRQSAHDLVSMDFPGYSIGGLAVGETHEEMNAVLDFTTQLLPENKPRYLMGVGAPDSLIDG' A
#
# COMPACT_ATOMS: atom_id res chain seq x y z
N HIS A 1 -6.16 21.06 -16.12
CA HIS A 1 -6.50 19.71 -15.65
C HIS A 1 -5.25 19.17 -15.00
N ASP A 2 -5.25 19.00 -13.68
CA ASP A 2 -4.14 18.39 -12.96
C ASP A 2 -4.49 16.92 -12.70
N GLN A 3 -3.57 16.01 -12.98
CA GLN A 3 -3.77 14.56 -12.87
C GLN A 3 -2.61 13.94 -12.09
N GLY A 4 -2.92 13.15 -11.07
CA GLY A 4 -1.92 12.40 -10.30
C GLY A 4 -1.72 10.99 -10.84
N LEU A 5 -0.48 10.61 -11.13
CA LEU A 5 -0.09 9.23 -11.46
C LEU A 5 0.40 8.52 -10.19
N PHE A 6 -0.21 7.41 -9.80
CA PHE A 6 0.16 6.69 -8.57
C PHE A 6 0.94 5.42 -8.88
N GLY A 7 2.01 5.18 -8.14
CA GLY A 7 2.69 3.87 -8.12
C GLY A 7 1.90 2.87 -7.27
N ILE A 8 1.86 1.59 -7.63
CA ILE A 8 1.10 0.57 -6.89
C ILE A 8 2.06 -0.47 -6.33
N VAL A 9 2.23 -0.49 -5.01
CA VAL A 9 3.05 -1.49 -4.30
C VAL A 9 2.40 -2.86 -4.39
N GLN A 10 3.20 -3.85 -4.77
CA GLN A 10 2.82 -5.27 -4.88
C GLN A 10 3.72 -6.14 -4.02
N GLY A 11 3.40 -7.44 -3.92
CA GLY A 11 4.20 -8.42 -3.15
C GLY A 11 3.37 -9.37 -2.28
N ALA A 12 2.04 -9.36 -2.39
CA ALA A 12 1.14 -10.18 -1.57
C ALA A 12 1.48 -10.04 -0.07
N GLY A 13 1.57 -11.16 0.67
CA GLY A 13 1.98 -11.22 2.06
C GLY A 13 3.50 -11.31 2.30
N PHE A 14 4.33 -11.18 1.25
CA PHE A 14 5.78 -11.35 1.35
C PHE A 14 6.47 -9.99 1.60
N GLU A 15 7.07 -9.85 2.79
CA GLU A 15 7.71 -8.60 3.22
C GLU A 15 8.87 -8.17 2.31
N ASP A 16 9.71 -9.11 1.89
CA ASP A 16 10.87 -8.85 1.02
C ASP A 16 10.44 -8.30 -0.35
N LEU A 17 9.41 -8.90 -0.95
CA LEU A 17 8.84 -8.46 -2.23
C LEU A 17 8.16 -7.09 -2.10
N ARG A 18 7.42 -6.86 -1.01
CA ARG A 18 6.82 -5.56 -0.69
C ARG A 18 7.87 -4.48 -0.53
N ARG A 19 8.97 -4.80 0.15
CA ARG A 19 10.09 -3.88 0.36
C ARG A 19 10.78 -3.51 -0.94
N GLN A 20 11.06 -4.50 -1.79
CA GLN A 20 11.60 -4.25 -3.12
C GLN A 20 10.67 -3.36 -3.95
N SER A 21 9.38 -3.70 -4.01
CA SER A 21 8.38 -2.92 -4.76
C SER A 21 8.27 -1.49 -4.25
N ALA A 22 8.24 -1.27 -2.94
CA ALA A 22 8.18 0.06 -2.34
C ALA A 22 9.43 0.88 -2.67
N HIS A 23 10.64 0.33 -2.50
CA HIS A 23 11.87 1.04 -2.81
C HIS A 23 11.97 1.46 -4.27
N ASP A 24 11.65 0.55 -5.20
CA ASP A 24 11.70 0.82 -6.63
C ASP A 24 10.71 1.94 -6.99
N LEU A 25 9.47 1.88 -6.50
CA LEU A 25 8.47 2.90 -6.79
C LEU A 25 8.81 4.24 -6.14
N VAL A 26 9.31 4.25 -4.91
CA VAL A 26 9.72 5.49 -4.21
C VAL A 26 10.88 6.17 -4.94
N SER A 27 11.80 5.40 -5.53
CA SER A 27 12.90 5.94 -6.33
C SER A 27 12.43 6.68 -7.60
N MET A 28 11.20 6.44 -8.05
CA MET A 28 10.59 7.09 -9.22
C MET A 28 9.79 8.35 -8.88
N ASP A 29 9.61 8.66 -7.59
CA ASP A 29 9.04 9.92 -7.09
C ASP A 29 7.60 10.25 -7.55
N PHE A 30 6.69 9.26 -7.59
CA PHE A 30 5.27 9.48 -7.93
C PHE A 30 4.57 10.48 -6.98
N PRO A 31 3.55 11.25 -7.43
CA PRO A 31 2.77 12.14 -6.57
C PRO A 31 1.98 11.42 -5.47
N GLY A 32 1.78 10.11 -5.57
CA GLY A 32 1.19 9.28 -4.52
C GLY A 32 1.44 7.79 -4.76
N TYR A 33 1.14 6.98 -3.75
CA TYR A 33 1.38 5.55 -3.76
C TYR A 33 0.14 4.79 -3.31
N SER A 34 -0.14 3.68 -3.96
CA SER A 34 -1.22 2.77 -3.61
C SER A 34 -0.66 1.46 -3.07
N ILE A 35 -1.39 0.81 -2.18
CA ILE A 35 -1.10 -0.54 -1.69
C ILE A 35 -2.11 -1.46 -2.36
N GLY A 36 -1.64 -2.30 -3.28
CA GLY A 36 -2.45 -3.25 -4.03
C GLY A 36 -2.30 -4.68 -3.53
N GLY A 37 -3.21 -5.55 -3.95
CA GLY A 37 -3.14 -7.00 -3.69
C GLY A 37 -3.36 -7.39 -2.23
N LEU A 38 -4.16 -6.58 -1.50
CA LEU A 38 -4.56 -6.82 -0.10
C LEU A 38 -6.08 -7.00 0.12
N ALA A 39 -6.82 -7.31 -0.95
CA ALA A 39 -8.28 -7.46 -0.94
C ALA A 39 -8.74 -8.64 -1.81
N VAL A 40 -8.03 -9.76 -1.70
CA VAL A 40 -8.17 -10.96 -2.55
C VAL A 40 -8.59 -12.22 -1.79
N GLY A 41 -8.77 -12.14 -0.47
CA GLY A 41 -9.33 -13.23 0.36
C GLY A 41 -8.60 -13.49 1.68
N GLU A 42 -7.62 -12.67 2.03
CA GLU A 42 -6.93 -12.67 3.32
C GLU A 42 -7.84 -12.25 4.48
N THR A 43 -7.43 -12.64 5.68
CA THR A 43 -8.03 -12.14 6.93
C THR A 43 -7.60 -10.70 7.22
N HIS A 44 -8.37 -9.98 8.03
CA HIS A 44 -7.98 -8.63 8.48
C HIS A 44 -6.64 -8.62 9.22
N GLU A 45 -6.33 -9.67 9.99
CA GLU A 45 -5.06 -9.78 10.72
C GLU A 45 -3.88 -9.90 9.75
N GLU A 46 -4.00 -10.73 8.71
CA GLU A 46 -2.98 -10.86 7.66
C GLU A 46 -2.82 -9.55 6.87
N MET A 47 -3.92 -8.89 6.51
CA MET A 47 -3.89 -7.58 5.86
C MET A 47 -3.14 -6.56 6.71
N ASN A 48 -3.51 -6.42 7.99
CA ASN A 48 -2.92 -5.45 8.92
C ASN A 48 -1.42 -5.74 9.13
N ALA A 49 -1.03 -7.02 9.27
CA ALA A 49 0.38 -7.39 9.38
C ALA A 49 1.20 -6.96 8.15
N VAL A 50 0.61 -7.01 6.94
CA VAL A 50 1.27 -6.52 5.73
C VAL A 50 1.32 -4.99 5.69
N LEU A 51 0.26 -4.31 6.13
CA LEU A 51 0.21 -2.85 6.20
C LEU A 51 1.24 -2.28 7.17
N ASP A 52 1.45 -2.93 8.32
CA ASP A 52 2.38 -2.51 9.36
C ASP A 52 3.80 -2.27 8.83
N PHE A 53 4.32 -3.20 8.03
CA PHE A 53 5.65 -3.02 7.43
C PHE A 53 5.60 -2.26 6.09
N THR A 54 4.51 -2.34 5.31
CA THR A 54 4.46 -1.71 3.98
C THR A 54 4.35 -0.18 4.07
N THR A 55 3.50 0.32 4.97
CA THR A 55 3.21 1.77 5.09
C THR A 55 4.43 2.56 5.57
N GLN A 56 5.30 1.96 6.38
CA GLN A 56 6.55 2.55 6.88
C GLN A 56 7.58 2.81 5.76
N LEU A 57 7.45 2.12 4.62
CA LEU A 57 8.37 2.25 3.49
C LEU A 57 7.96 3.36 2.51
N LEU A 58 6.76 3.92 2.70
CA LEU A 58 6.21 4.95 1.81
C LEU A 58 6.39 6.35 2.40
N PRO A 59 6.57 7.40 1.58
CA PRO A 59 6.69 8.76 2.08
C PRO A 59 5.43 9.20 2.87
N GLU A 60 5.62 9.81 4.04
CA GLU A 60 4.53 10.30 4.89
C GLU A 60 3.86 11.55 4.32
N ASN A 61 4.60 12.33 3.52
CA ASN A 61 4.13 13.56 2.91
C ASN A 61 3.39 13.34 1.58
N LYS A 62 3.13 12.08 1.19
CA LYS A 62 2.44 11.74 -0.06
C LYS A 62 1.21 10.87 0.25
N PRO A 63 0.11 11.01 -0.52
CA PRO A 63 -1.08 10.20 -0.33
C PRO A 63 -0.78 8.71 -0.45
N ARG A 64 -1.39 7.93 0.45
CA ARG A 64 -1.32 6.47 0.47
C ARG A 64 -2.73 5.92 0.28
N TYR A 65 -2.95 5.11 -0.76
CA TYR A 65 -4.27 4.57 -1.08
C TYR A 65 -4.29 3.05 -0.92
N LEU A 66 -5.00 2.56 0.10
CA LEU A 66 -5.28 1.14 0.26
C LEU A 66 -6.40 0.70 -0.70
N MET A 67 -6.05 -0.08 -1.72
CA MET A 67 -6.97 -0.41 -2.82
C MET A 67 -7.87 -1.60 -2.48
N GLY A 68 -9.18 -1.44 -2.73
CA GLY A 68 -10.15 -2.55 -2.65
C GLY A 68 -10.66 -2.86 -1.25
N VAL A 69 -10.28 -2.08 -0.24
CA VAL A 69 -10.77 -2.19 1.13
C VAL A 69 -11.96 -1.25 1.32
N GLY A 70 -13.03 -1.75 1.94
CA GLY A 70 -14.25 -0.96 2.12
C GLY A 70 -15.14 -1.39 3.30
N ALA A 71 -14.74 -2.40 4.07
CA ALA A 71 -15.42 -2.72 5.32
C ALA A 71 -15.16 -1.58 6.34
N PRO A 72 -16.18 -1.13 7.10
CA PRO A 72 -16.03 0.00 8.01
C PRO A 72 -14.89 -0.16 9.03
N ASP A 73 -14.74 -1.36 9.58
CA ASP A 73 -13.70 -1.64 10.59
C ASP A 73 -12.29 -1.47 9.99
N SER A 74 -12.09 -1.87 8.73
CA SER A 74 -10.80 -1.73 8.04
C SER A 74 -10.40 -0.28 7.72
N LEU A 75 -11.35 0.66 7.77
CA LEU A 75 -11.06 2.09 7.55
C LEU A 75 -10.51 2.78 8.79
N ILE A 76 -10.75 2.21 9.98
CA ILE A 76 -10.26 2.76 11.26
C ILE A 76 -8.81 2.30 11.51
N ASP A 77 -8.48 1.09 11.05
CA ASP A 77 -7.18 0.45 11.26
C ASP A 77 -6.13 0.77 10.17
N GLY A 78 -6.57 1.31 9.02
CA GLY A 78 -5.76 1.49 7.79
C GLY A 78 -4.94 2.77 7.69
#